data_AF-A0A0K9P1F1-F1
#
_entry.id   AF-A0A0K9P1F1-F1
#
_cell.length_a   1.000
_cell.length_b   1.000
_cell.length_c   1.000
_cell.angle_alpha   90.00
_cell.angle_beta   90.00
_cell.angle_gamma   90.00
#
_symmetry.space_group_name_H-M   'P 1'
#
loop_
_entity.id
_entity.type
_entity.pdbx_description
1 polymer ?
#
loop_
_entity_poly.entity_id
_entity_poly.type
_entity_poly.pdbx_seq_one_letter_code
_entity_poly.pdbx_strand_id
1 'polypeptide(L)'
;MDIHTTNNKSEMDSKRSNSRLISIDNTSNKKGKHHEQDELTVHPVYQWIPPRRVISDFRDWAGLPDDVFINIFVKAETIPVICSAQFVCRKWHEVSKKPQIFQQVIIDTLYLDFDIQYSHKFVEIVKTVIDRSDGCLEEISIDGHVNFIQEHLKLISERSPCLKRLSINSVVEEFETELIEACRKFPLLEKLSLIGCFKFTDKGMQSIGQFTNLKEFAVGGFFLMERSQSNKVAYQIANNLHGLRKLEIYNSTLDRNGLMAILDGCPDLQNIYLRDFKFLKFEDDLKARLALDKVKVKCFDYWKVKTVDVNDPNADYDCEDFYNYCLHDD
;
A
#
# COMPACT_ATOMS: atom_id res chain seq x y z
N MET A 1 -33.74 -49.38 -2.82
CA MET A 1 -33.04 -50.26 -3.78
C MET A 1 -31.67 -49.66 -4.02
N ASP A 2 -30.65 -50.08 -3.25
CA ASP A 2 -29.56 -50.96 -3.72
C ASP A 2 -29.30 -51.02 -5.24
N ILE A 3 -28.09 -51.12 -5.81
CA ILE A 3 -26.67 -51.25 -5.40
C ILE A 3 -25.90 -51.00 -6.73
N HIS A 4 -24.74 -50.33 -6.72
CA HIS A 4 -23.47 -50.94 -7.19
C HIS A 4 -22.24 -50.05 -6.98
N THR A 5 -21.31 -50.64 -6.24
CA THR A 5 -19.93 -50.30 -5.93
C THR A 5 -18.98 -50.65 -7.07
N THR A 6 -17.85 -49.93 -7.16
CA THR A 6 -16.54 -50.54 -7.47
C THR A 6 -15.39 -49.74 -6.83
N ASN A 7 -14.48 -50.51 -6.22
CA ASN A 7 -13.24 -50.13 -5.53
C ASN A 7 -12.14 -49.70 -6.51
N ASN A 8 -11.16 -48.92 -6.02
CA ASN A 8 -9.74 -49.24 -6.21
C ASN A 8 -8.85 -48.56 -5.15
N LYS A 9 -8.05 -49.37 -4.45
CA LYS A 9 -6.94 -49.01 -3.56
C LYS A 9 -5.63 -49.39 -4.26
N SER A 10 -4.57 -48.60 -4.10
CA SER A 10 -3.19 -49.06 -4.27
C SER A 10 -2.24 -48.32 -3.31
N GLU A 11 -1.42 -49.12 -2.63
CA GLU A 11 -0.42 -48.82 -1.60
C GLU A 11 0.99 -48.47 -2.15
N MET A 12 1.87 -48.04 -1.22
CA MET A 12 3.35 -48.07 -1.22
C MET A 12 4.03 -47.04 -2.15
N ASP A 13 5.05 -46.26 -1.76
CA ASP A 13 6.23 -46.57 -0.93
C ASP A 13 7.00 -45.25 -0.62
N SER A 14 7.67 -45.13 0.53
CA SER A 14 8.61 -44.02 0.82
C SER A 14 10.02 -44.56 1.02
N LYS A 15 11.01 -44.02 0.29
CA LYS A 15 12.44 -44.33 0.41
C LYS A 15 13.26 -43.08 0.70
N ARG A 16 13.93 -43.12 1.87
CA ARG A 16 15.33 -42.72 2.19
C ARG A 16 15.93 -41.45 1.56
N SER A 17 16.59 -40.64 2.40
CA SER A 17 18.07 -40.68 2.53
C SER A 17 18.64 -39.92 3.73
N ASN A 18 19.73 -40.48 4.26
CA ASN A 18 20.49 -40.17 5.47
C ASN A 18 21.34 -38.90 5.39
N SER A 19 21.61 -38.27 6.54
CA SER A 19 22.95 -37.71 6.82
C SER A 19 23.34 -37.93 8.29
N ARG A 20 24.62 -38.26 8.49
CA ARG A 20 25.20 -38.92 9.67
C ARG A 20 25.60 -37.92 10.75
N LEU A 21 25.30 -38.27 12.01
CA LEU A 21 25.92 -37.75 13.22
C LEU A 21 27.34 -38.33 13.37
N ILE A 22 28.33 -37.49 13.64
CA ILE A 22 29.69 -37.89 14.00
C ILE A 22 29.80 -37.91 15.53
N SER A 23 30.00 -39.11 16.07
CA SER A 23 30.30 -39.38 17.48
C SER A 23 31.81 -39.23 17.72
N ILE A 24 32.13 -38.57 18.83
CA ILE A 24 33.47 -38.46 19.41
C ILE A 24 33.70 -39.72 20.25
N ASP A 25 34.78 -40.45 20.00
CA ASP A 25 35.36 -41.38 20.97
C ASP A 25 36.89 -41.38 20.81
N ASN A 26 37.59 -41.00 21.88
CA ASN A 26 39.04 -41.01 21.98
C ASN A 26 39.42 -41.88 23.18
N THR A 27 39.96 -43.06 22.91
CA THR A 27 40.77 -43.81 23.88
C THR A 27 41.99 -44.39 23.17
N SER A 28 43.19 -44.04 23.65
CA SER A 28 44.25 -45.01 23.95
C SER A 28 45.51 -44.33 24.48
N ASN A 29 46.07 -45.00 25.47
CA ASN A 29 47.06 -44.62 26.47
C ASN A 29 48.48 -45.05 26.03
N LYS A 30 49.55 -44.28 26.33
CA LYS A 30 50.76 -44.75 27.08
C LYS A 30 51.96 -43.78 27.06
N LYS A 31 52.73 -43.91 28.16
CA LYS A 31 53.79 -43.08 28.76
C LYS A 31 55.19 -43.27 28.15
N GLY A 32 56.08 -42.29 28.39
CA GLY A 32 57.54 -42.48 28.43
C GLY A 32 58.33 -41.17 28.71
N LYS A 33 59.13 -41.14 29.78
CA LYS A 33 59.99 -40.02 30.26
C LYS A 33 61.44 -40.16 29.73
N HIS A 34 62.15 -39.05 29.51
CA HIS A 34 63.40 -38.61 30.19
C HIS A 34 64.30 -37.67 29.32
N HIS A 35 64.81 -36.60 29.98
CA HIS A 35 66.10 -35.85 29.88
C HIS A 35 66.72 -35.53 28.49
N GLU A 36 67.37 -34.40 28.21
CA GLU A 36 68.08 -33.39 29.02
C GLU A 36 68.39 -32.14 28.16
N GLN A 37 68.49 -30.98 28.83
CA GLN A 37 69.32 -29.78 28.59
C GLN A 37 69.43 -29.13 27.19
N ASP A 38 69.04 -27.85 27.11
CA ASP A 38 69.96 -26.77 26.71
C ASP A 38 69.40 -25.38 27.05
N GLU A 39 70.32 -24.42 27.12
CA GLU A 39 70.42 -23.32 28.07
C GLU A 39 69.44 -22.14 27.96
N LEU A 40 69.22 -21.50 29.11
CA LEU A 40 68.54 -20.21 29.27
C LEU A 40 69.31 -19.09 28.56
N THR A 41 68.68 -18.46 27.57
CA THR A 41 68.98 -17.08 27.15
C THR A 41 67.92 -16.15 27.70
N VAL A 42 68.32 -15.29 28.66
CA VAL A 42 67.47 -14.26 29.25
C VAL A 42 67.32 -13.11 28.26
N HIS A 43 66.15 -12.99 27.63
CA HIS A 43 65.76 -11.78 26.89
C HIS A 43 65.04 -10.78 27.81
N PRO A 44 65.22 -9.47 27.60
CA PRO A 44 64.77 -8.44 28.54
C PRO A 44 63.26 -8.43 28.66
N VAL A 45 62.77 -8.23 29.88
CA VAL A 45 61.35 -8.05 30.19
C VAL A 45 60.83 -6.86 29.40
N TYR A 46 60.12 -7.11 28.31
CA TYR A 46 59.31 -6.09 27.66
C TYR A 46 58.23 -5.66 28.65
N GLN A 47 58.39 -4.47 29.22
CA GLN A 47 57.35 -3.83 30.01
C GLN A 47 56.12 -3.67 29.12
N TRP A 48 55.05 -4.42 29.44
CA TRP A 48 53.77 -4.28 28.75
C TRP A 48 53.21 -2.89 29.05
N ILE A 49 53.31 -2.00 28.07
CA ILE A 49 52.56 -0.74 28.08
C ILE A 49 51.19 -1.09 27.51
N PRO A 50 50.09 -1.00 28.29
CA PRO A 50 48.76 -1.20 27.73
C PRO A 50 48.58 -0.25 26.55
N PRO A 51 48.04 -0.71 25.40
CA PRO A 51 47.66 0.22 24.35
C PRO A 51 46.75 1.27 24.98
N ARG A 52 47.07 2.56 24.79
CA ARG A 52 46.17 3.65 25.17
C ARG A 52 44.81 3.27 24.62
N ARG A 53 43.79 3.21 25.50
CA ARG A 53 42.40 3.07 25.04
C ARG A 53 42.18 4.17 24.02
N VAL A 54 42.13 3.79 22.75
CA VAL A 54 41.45 4.59 21.75
C VAL A 54 40.02 4.59 22.27
N ILE A 55 39.62 5.69 22.90
CA ILE A 55 38.20 5.95 23.10
C ILE A 55 37.69 6.00 21.67
N SER A 56 37.12 4.90 21.18
CA SER A 56 36.29 5.01 20.01
C SER A 56 35.23 6.02 20.39
N ASP A 57 35.09 7.08 19.58
CA ASP A 57 33.95 7.97 19.67
C ASP A 57 32.70 7.16 19.32
N PHE A 58 32.29 6.30 20.24
CA PHE A 58 31.12 5.47 20.12
C PHE A 58 29.95 6.43 20.27
N ARG A 59 29.45 6.93 19.12
CA ARG A 59 28.20 7.69 19.11
C ARG A 59 27.12 6.80 19.68
N ASP A 60 26.65 7.18 20.86
CA ASP A 60 25.45 6.58 21.43
C ASP A 60 24.24 7.06 20.64
N TRP A 61 23.92 6.31 19.59
CA TRP A 61 22.71 6.53 18.79
C TRP A 61 21.44 6.29 19.59
N ALA A 62 21.48 5.66 20.77
CA ALA A 62 20.33 5.50 21.66
C ALA A 62 20.12 6.73 22.57
N GLY A 63 21.09 7.63 22.69
CA GLY A 63 21.03 8.84 23.49
C GLY A 63 20.28 10.02 22.84
N LEU A 64 19.73 9.85 21.63
CA LEU A 64 19.00 10.92 20.95
C LEU A 64 17.66 11.23 21.63
N PRO A 65 17.21 12.50 21.61
CA PRO A 65 15.89 12.90 22.07
C PRO A 65 14.73 12.19 21.31
N ASP A 66 13.58 12.03 21.97
CA ASP A 66 12.39 11.36 21.40
C ASP A 66 11.90 12.04 20.11
N ASP A 67 11.89 13.36 20.06
CA ASP A 67 11.43 14.16 18.91
C ASP A 67 12.34 13.95 17.68
N VAL A 68 13.64 13.79 17.90
CA VAL A 68 14.60 13.44 16.84
C VAL A 68 14.30 12.05 16.31
N PHE A 69 14.07 11.06 17.18
CA PHE A 69 13.71 9.72 16.76
C PHE A 69 12.37 9.64 16.05
N ILE A 70 11.34 10.35 16.51
CA ILE A 70 10.05 10.42 15.84
C ILE A 70 10.23 10.91 14.41
N ASN A 71 11.00 12.00 14.21
CA ASN A 71 11.30 12.51 12.87
C ASN A 71 12.06 11.50 12.00
N ILE A 72 13.03 10.77 12.58
CA ILE A 72 13.74 9.70 11.87
C ILE A 72 12.77 8.59 11.46
N PHE A 73 11.88 8.14 12.36
CA PHE A 73 10.94 7.06 12.10
C PHE A 73 9.84 7.44 11.11
N VAL A 74 9.35 8.69 11.14
CA VAL A 74 8.44 9.19 10.10
C VAL A 74 9.11 9.12 8.71
N LYS A 75 10.38 9.52 8.62
CA LYS A 75 11.15 9.48 7.35
C LYS A 75 11.58 8.08 6.93
N ALA A 76 11.73 7.15 7.89
CA ALA A 76 12.04 5.76 7.62
C ALA A 76 10.82 4.95 7.18
N GLU A 77 9.62 5.54 7.26
CA GLU A 77 8.33 4.95 6.90
C GLU A 77 7.90 3.77 7.79
N THR A 78 6.62 3.43 7.69
CA THR A 78 5.94 2.54 8.64
C THR A 78 6.52 1.13 8.66
N ILE A 79 6.82 0.56 7.49
CA ILE A 79 7.24 -0.84 7.37
C ILE A 79 8.62 -1.07 7.99
N PRO A 80 9.67 -0.28 7.67
CA PRO A 80 10.97 -0.44 8.34
C PRO A 80 10.91 -0.20 9.85
N VAL A 81 10.05 0.72 10.31
CA VAL A 81 9.89 0.98 11.75
C VAL A 81 9.32 -0.24 12.47
N ILE A 82 8.24 -0.84 11.96
CA ILE A 82 7.59 -2.00 12.56
C ILE A 82 8.42 -3.28 12.34
N CYS A 83 9.01 -3.49 11.16
CA CYS A 83 9.68 -4.76 10.86
C CYS A 83 11.14 -4.81 11.32
N SER A 84 11.77 -3.68 11.65
CA SER A 84 13.22 -3.65 11.92
C SER A 84 13.62 -2.69 13.03
N ALA A 85 13.32 -1.39 12.91
CA ALA A 85 13.86 -0.37 13.82
C ALA A 85 13.46 -0.62 15.29
N GLN A 86 12.23 -1.07 15.53
CA GLN A 86 11.74 -1.34 16.89
C GLN A 86 12.48 -2.48 17.63
N PHE A 87 13.33 -3.24 16.95
CA PHE A 87 14.09 -4.37 17.53
C PHE A 87 15.57 -4.04 17.78
N VAL A 88 16.04 -2.84 17.46
CA VAL A 88 17.46 -2.44 17.57
C VAL A 88 17.89 -2.30 19.04
N CYS A 89 17.13 -1.53 19.83
CA CYS A 89 17.40 -1.34 21.25
C CYS A 89 16.13 -0.92 22.00
N ARG A 90 16.18 -0.89 23.34
CA ARG A 90 15.03 -0.53 24.19
C ARG A 90 14.49 0.87 23.87
N LYS A 91 15.36 1.85 23.67
CA LYS A 91 14.96 3.24 23.36
C LYS A 91 14.17 3.30 22.05
N TRP A 92 14.69 2.67 20.99
CA TRP A 92 14.03 2.65 19.69
C TRP A 92 12.69 1.91 19.77
N HIS A 93 12.63 0.81 20.52
CA HIS A 93 11.40 0.09 20.77
C HIS A 93 10.34 0.99 21.43
N GLU A 94 10.70 1.73 22.48
CA GLU A 94 9.80 2.66 23.17
C GLU A 94 9.33 3.80 22.27
N VAL A 95 10.24 4.44 21.54
CA VAL A 95 9.88 5.57 20.66
C VAL A 95 9.08 5.09 19.44
N SER A 96 9.32 3.88 18.91
CA SER A 96 8.59 3.32 17.76
C SER A 96 7.08 3.12 18.01
N LYS A 97 6.64 3.27 19.26
CA LYS A 97 5.22 3.17 19.67
C LYS A 97 4.54 4.52 19.81
N LYS A 98 5.25 5.63 19.57
CA LYS A 98 4.70 6.98 19.71
C LYS A 98 3.66 7.26 18.62
N PRO A 99 2.46 7.77 18.98
CA PRO A 99 1.39 8.03 18.01
C PRO A 99 1.77 8.98 16.87
N GLN A 100 2.68 9.91 17.12
CA GLN A 100 3.17 10.88 16.14
C GLN A 100 3.76 10.23 14.88
N ILE A 101 4.26 9.00 14.99
CA ILE A 101 4.83 8.25 13.86
C ILE A 101 3.72 7.72 12.94
N PHE A 102 2.51 7.53 13.47
CA PHE A 102 1.40 6.88 12.79
C PHE A 102 0.25 7.85 12.47
N GLN A 103 0.53 9.16 12.40
CA GLN A 103 -0.49 10.15 11.99
C GLN A 103 -0.74 10.11 10.49
N GLN A 104 0.32 9.90 9.70
CA GLN A 104 0.25 9.83 8.24
C GLN A 104 1.02 8.60 7.78
N VAL A 105 0.28 7.60 7.32
CA VAL A 105 0.83 6.29 6.95
C VAL A 105 0.57 6.05 5.48
N ILE A 106 1.64 5.83 4.73
CA ILE A 106 1.60 5.42 3.33
C ILE A 106 2.33 4.09 3.25
N ILE A 107 1.65 3.07 2.74
CA ILE A 107 2.18 1.73 2.56
C ILE A 107 2.07 1.40 1.07
N ASP A 108 3.13 1.71 0.33
CA ASP A 108 3.30 1.27 -1.05
C ASP A 108 3.87 -0.15 -1.07
N THR A 109 3.11 -1.07 -1.66
CA THR A 109 3.44 -2.49 -1.63
C THR A 109 4.20 -2.97 -2.86
N LEU A 110 4.45 -2.10 -3.84
CA LEU A 110 5.27 -2.40 -5.01
C LEU A 110 6.72 -2.76 -4.65
N TYR A 111 7.20 -2.25 -3.51
CA TYR A 111 8.56 -2.50 -3.00
C TYR A 111 8.58 -3.41 -1.77
N LEU A 112 7.44 -3.96 -1.38
CA LEU A 112 7.39 -4.93 -0.30
C LEU A 112 7.86 -6.29 -0.78
N ASP A 113 8.52 -7.01 0.13
CA ASP A 113 8.76 -8.43 -0.05
C ASP A 113 7.40 -9.14 -0.22
N PHE A 114 7.29 -9.99 -1.24
CA PHE A 114 6.10 -10.80 -1.52
C PHE A 114 5.65 -11.60 -0.29
N ASP A 115 6.60 -12.00 0.56
CA ASP A 115 6.35 -12.71 1.82
C ASP A 115 5.57 -11.87 2.84
N ILE A 116 5.60 -10.53 2.74
CA ILE A 116 4.81 -9.64 3.60
C ILE A 116 3.45 -9.39 2.97
N GLN A 117 3.41 -9.08 1.68
CA GLN A 117 2.26 -8.54 0.97
C GLN A 117 0.96 -9.34 1.15
N TYR A 118 1.05 -10.69 1.07
CA TYR A 118 -0.11 -11.58 1.18
C TYR A 118 -0.18 -12.36 2.50
N SER A 119 0.71 -12.08 3.45
CA SER A 119 0.78 -12.85 4.68
C SER A 119 -0.02 -12.23 5.83
N HIS A 120 -0.24 -13.04 6.87
CA HIS A 120 -0.78 -12.57 8.15
C HIS A 120 0.08 -11.44 8.77
N LYS A 121 1.36 -11.31 8.35
CA LYS A 121 2.22 -10.22 8.82
C LYS A 121 1.72 -8.86 8.38
N PHE A 122 1.20 -8.72 7.15
CA PHE A 122 0.58 -7.47 6.71
C PHE A 122 -0.66 -7.13 7.54
N VAL A 123 -1.47 -8.14 7.85
CA VAL A 123 -2.65 -7.97 8.71
C VAL A 123 -2.27 -7.36 10.07
N GLU A 124 -1.23 -7.90 10.70
CA GLU A 124 -0.71 -7.41 11.98
C GLU A 124 -0.05 -6.04 11.89
N ILE A 125 0.61 -5.72 10.77
CA ILE A 125 1.18 -4.39 10.52
C ILE A 125 0.07 -3.34 10.52
N VAL A 126 -1.00 -3.56 9.76
CA VAL A 126 -2.13 -2.61 9.68
C VAL A 126 -2.81 -2.47 11.05
N LYS A 127 -3.04 -3.56 11.78
CA LYS A 127 -3.56 -3.51 13.15
C LYS A 127 -2.64 -2.70 14.08
N THR A 128 -1.34 -2.94 14.00
CA THR A 128 -0.32 -2.22 14.78
C THR A 128 -0.33 -0.72 14.50
N VAL A 129 -0.50 -0.32 13.23
CA VAL A 129 -0.64 1.10 12.84
C VAL A 129 -1.84 1.72 13.52
N ILE A 130 -3.01 1.09 13.41
CA ILE A 130 -4.26 1.58 13.99
C ILE A 130 -4.11 1.67 15.52
N ASP A 131 -3.58 0.63 16.15
CA ASP A 131 -3.34 0.56 17.59
C ASP A 131 -2.44 1.68 18.10
N ARG A 132 -1.28 1.88 17.45
CA ARG A 132 -0.28 2.85 17.88
C ARG A 132 -0.65 4.29 17.53
N SER A 133 -1.54 4.50 16.57
CA SER A 133 -2.03 5.83 16.20
C SER A 133 -2.81 6.51 17.33
N ASP A 134 -3.35 5.74 18.28
CA ASP A 134 -4.06 6.24 19.47
C ASP A 134 -5.12 7.31 19.13
N GLY A 135 -5.91 7.06 18.08
CA GLY A 135 -6.95 7.98 17.62
C GLY A 135 -6.46 9.18 16.80
N CYS A 136 -5.15 9.33 16.62
CA CYS A 136 -4.52 10.44 15.91
C CYS A 136 -4.22 10.15 14.44
N LEU A 137 -4.66 9.01 13.89
CA LEU A 137 -4.49 8.69 12.47
C LEU A 137 -5.27 9.68 11.60
N GLU A 138 -4.55 10.47 10.79
CA GLU A 138 -5.11 11.46 9.86
C GLU A 138 -5.10 10.96 8.41
N GLU A 139 -4.15 10.12 8.04
CA GLU A 139 -4.04 9.54 6.71
C GLU A 139 -3.57 8.08 6.77
N ILE A 140 -4.26 7.23 6.02
CA ILE A 140 -3.78 5.90 5.69
C ILE A 140 -3.97 5.63 4.19
N SER A 141 -2.86 5.35 3.51
CA SER A 141 -2.82 4.93 2.11
C SER A 141 -2.23 3.54 2.03
N ILE A 142 -2.98 2.62 1.42
CA ILE A 142 -2.55 1.26 1.15
C ILE A 142 -2.65 1.06 -0.36
N ASP A 143 -1.49 0.93 -1.00
CA ASP A 143 -1.36 0.87 -2.45
C ASP A 143 -0.77 -0.47 -2.87
N GLY A 144 -1.56 -1.25 -3.61
CA GLY A 144 -1.15 -2.49 -4.27
C GLY A 144 -1.90 -3.74 -3.78
N HIS A 145 -1.56 -4.88 -4.37
CA HIS A 145 -2.29 -6.13 -4.15
C HIS A 145 -1.93 -6.75 -2.80
N VAL A 146 -2.66 -6.42 -1.74
CA VAL A 146 -2.35 -6.85 -0.37
C VAL A 146 -3.46 -7.68 0.25
N ASN A 147 -3.11 -8.38 1.33
CA ASN A 147 -4.07 -9.00 2.24
C ASN A 147 -4.75 -7.98 3.18
N PHE A 148 -5.50 -7.04 2.59
CA PHE A 148 -6.38 -6.11 3.31
C PHE A 148 -7.73 -6.79 3.56
N ILE A 149 -8.05 -7.04 4.82
CA ILE A 149 -9.26 -7.78 5.22
C ILE A 149 -10.35 -6.83 5.75
N GLN A 150 -11.60 -7.28 5.79
CA GLN A 150 -12.74 -6.49 6.28
C GLN A 150 -12.50 -5.88 7.66
N GLU A 151 -11.84 -6.64 8.55
CA GLU A 151 -11.53 -6.20 9.92
C GLU A 151 -10.67 -4.92 9.95
N HIS A 152 -9.80 -4.70 8.96
CA HIS A 152 -8.99 -3.49 8.89
C HIS A 152 -9.85 -2.24 8.75
N LEU A 153 -10.78 -2.22 7.78
CA LEU A 153 -11.66 -1.07 7.57
C LEU A 153 -12.57 -0.83 8.77
N LYS A 154 -13.07 -1.91 9.38
CA LYS A 154 -13.84 -1.82 10.63
C LYS A 154 -13.03 -1.14 11.73
N LEU A 155 -11.81 -1.61 12.01
CA LEU A 155 -10.93 -1.03 13.03
C LEU A 155 -10.56 0.43 12.73
N ILE A 156 -10.25 0.75 11.47
CA ILE A 156 -9.98 2.14 11.06
C ILE A 156 -11.19 3.02 11.38
N SER A 157 -12.41 2.56 11.01
CA SER A 157 -13.65 3.29 11.25
C SER A 157 -13.97 3.49 12.74
N GLU A 158 -13.62 2.55 13.59
CA GLU A 158 -13.94 2.60 15.02
C GLU A 158 -12.92 3.38 15.84
N ARG A 159 -11.68 3.48 15.35
CA ARG A 159 -10.54 3.96 16.15
C ARG A 159 -9.81 5.15 15.57
N SER A 160 -10.21 5.64 14.39
CA SER A 160 -9.56 6.76 13.71
C SER A 160 -10.55 7.90 13.44
N PRO A 161 -11.11 8.54 14.50
CA PRO A 161 -12.11 9.60 14.32
C PRO A 161 -11.54 10.86 13.64
N CYS A 162 -10.21 11.03 13.66
CA CYS A 162 -9.50 12.15 13.05
C CYS A 162 -9.11 11.92 11.58
N LEU A 163 -9.50 10.79 10.97
CA LEU A 163 -9.07 10.41 9.63
C LEU A 163 -9.59 11.39 8.57
N LYS A 164 -8.67 11.97 7.81
CA LYS A 164 -8.93 12.94 6.74
C LYS A 164 -8.71 12.34 5.35
N ARG A 165 -7.82 11.36 5.22
CA ARG A 165 -7.45 10.77 3.93
C ARG A 165 -7.41 9.25 4.03
N LEU A 166 -8.19 8.59 3.19
CA LEU A 166 -8.23 7.13 3.10
C LEU A 166 -8.01 6.71 1.66
N SER A 167 -6.95 5.94 1.42
CA SER A 167 -6.74 5.29 0.12
C SER A 167 -6.60 3.79 0.34
N ILE A 168 -7.47 3.03 -0.31
CA ILE A 168 -7.42 1.57 -0.35
C ILE A 168 -7.43 1.21 -1.83
N ASN A 169 -6.26 0.98 -2.41
CA ASN A 169 -6.11 0.81 -3.85
C ASN A 169 -5.58 -0.60 -4.20
N SER A 170 -6.07 -1.16 -5.29
CA SER A 170 -5.70 -2.47 -5.86
C SER A 170 -5.95 -3.67 -4.92
N VAL A 171 -6.87 -3.52 -3.97
CA VAL A 171 -7.30 -4.59 -3.07
C VAL A 171 -8.34 -5.49 -3.76
N VAL A 172 -8.08 -6.81 -3.74
CA VAL A 172 -8.92 -7.84 -4.38
C VAL A 172 -10.10 -8.27 -3.50
N GLU A 173 -9.89 -8.22 -2.18
CA GLU A 173 -10.89 -8.63 -1.19
C GLU A 173 -12.12 -7.73 -1.18
N GLU A 174 -13.27 -8.31 -0.85
CA GLU A 174 -14.55 -7.58 -0.77
C GLU A 174 -14.68 -6.89 0.58
N PHE A 175 -14.85 -5.56 0.55
CA PHE A 175 -15.06 -4.74 1.75
C PHE A 175 -16.20 -3.72 1.60
N GLU A 176 -17.11 -3.93 0.64
CA GLU A 176 -18.21 -2.99 0.39
C GLU A 176 -19.08 -2.79 1.63
N THR A 177 -19.46 -3.88 2.31
CA THR A 177 -20.31 -3.82 3.50
C THR A 177 -19.66 -2.98 4.59
N GLU A 178 -18.36 -3.17 4.82
CA GLU A 178 -17.58 -2.44 5.81
C GLU A 178 -17.43 -0.97 5.43
N LEU A 179 -17.27 -0.65 4.14
CA LEU A 179 -17.25 0.73 3.66
C LEU A 179 -18.59 1.42 3.94
N ILE A 180 -19.71 0.77 3.62
CA ILE A 180 -21.06 1.31 3.88
C ILE A 180 -21.24 1.61 5.37
N GLU A 181 -20.82 0.70 6.25
CA GLU A 181 -20.89 0.90 7.69
C GLU A 181 -19.94 2.01 8.19
N ALA A 182 -18.77 2.13 7.58
CA ALA A 182 -17.76 3.12 7.94
C ALA A 182 -18.12 4.55 7.51
N CYS A 183 -19.00 4.72 6.52
CA CYS A 183 -19.34 6.03 5.94
C CYS A 183 -19.69 7.10 7.00
N ARG A 184 -20.44 6.72 8.05
CA ARG A 184 -20.88 7.63 9.12
C ARG A 184 -19.86 7.81 10.24
N LYS A 185 -18.78 7.03 10.23
CA LYS A 185 -17.74 7.01 11.26
C LYS A 185 -16.51 7.85 10.89
N PHE A 186 -16.46 8.40 9.68
CA PHE A 186 -15.39 9.31 9.24
C PHE A 186 -15.89 10.74 9.08
N PRO A 187 -16.12 11.48 10.18
CA PRO A 187 -16.68 12.83 10.12
C PRO A 187 -15.74 13.85 9.47
N LEU A 188 -14.42 13.57 9.41
CA LEU A 188 -13.42 14.48 8.87
C LEU A 188 -12.85 14.04 7.51
N LEU A 189 -13.41 13.00 6.87
CA LEU A 189 -12.84 12.46 5.63
C LEU A 189 -12.99 13.47 4.49
N GLU A 190 -11.85 13.94 3.98
CA GLU A 190 -11.77 14.89 2.88
C GLU A 190 -11.34 14.23 1.56
N LYS A 191 -10.59 13.12 1.64
CA LYS A 191 -10.09 12.39 0.48
C LYS A 191 -10.37 10.90 0.61
N LEU A 192 -10.94 10.32 -0.45
CA LEU A 192 -11.13 8.88 -0.61
C LEU A 192 -10.52 8.42 -1.94
N SER A 193 -9.78 7.32 -1.92
CA SER A 193 -9.27 6.65 -3.12
C SER A 193 -9.61 5.16 -3.07
N LEU A 194 -10.26 4.67 -4.13
CA LEU A 194 -10.69 3.28 -4.31
C LEU A 194 -10.32 2.79 -5.73
N ILE A 195 -9.09 3.06 -6.17
CA ILE A 195 -8.59 2.68 -7.49
C ILE A 195 -8.29 1.18 -7.49
N GLY A 196 -8.72 0.45 -8.52
CA GLY A 196 -8.45 -0.99 -8.66
C GLY A 196 -9.27 -1.86 -7.69
N CYS A 197 -10.37 -1.35 -7.14
CA CYS A 197 -11.29 -2.10 -6.28
C CYS A 197 -12.51 -2.59 -7.09
N PHE A 198 -12.42 -3.80 -7.64
CA PHE A 198 -13.29 -4.27 -8.74
C PHE A 198 -14.73 -4.68 -8.37
N LYS A 199 -15.04 -4.82 -7.08
CA LYS A 199 -16.24 -5.52 -6.62
C LYS A 199 -17.31 -4.61 -6.03
N PHE A 200 -17.18 -3.29 -6.22
CA PHE A 200 -18.18 -2.32 -5.77
C PHE A 200 -19.41 -2.32 -6.67
N THR A 201 -20.58 -2.42 -6.05
CA THR A 201 -21.90 -2.29 -6.66
C THR A 201 -22.37 -0.84 -6.66
N ASP A 202 -23.50 -0.56 -7.33
CA ASP A 202 -24.15 0.75 -7.28
C ASP A 202 -24.51 1.17 -5.84
N LYS A 203 -24.82 0.21 -4.96
CA LYS A 203 -25.11 0.47 -3.55
C LYS A 203 -23.88 0.98 -2.80
N GLY A 204 -22.74 0.33 -3.01
CA GLY A 204 -21.46 0.76 -2.45
C GLY A 204 -21.10 2.16 -2.93
N MET A 205 -21.22 2.43 -4.23
CA MET A 205 -20.97 3.75 -4.81
C MET A 205 -21.89 4.84 -4.27
N GLN A 206 -23.19 4.55 -4.15
CA GLN A 206 -24.16 5.49 -3.55
C GLN A 206 -23.80 5.81 -2.11
N SER A 207 -23.30 4.83 -1.35
CA SER A 207 -22.99 5.01 0.07
C SER A 207 -21.91 6.06 0.32
N ILE A 208 -20.99 6.27 -0.64
CA ILE A 208 -19.92 7.28 -0.58
C ILE A 208 -20.51 8.69 -0.44
N GLY A 209 -21.72 8.94 -0.97
CA GLY A 209 -22.45 10.20 -0.78
C GLY A 209 -22.77 10.54 0.68
N GLN A 210 -22.63 9.59 1.60
CA GLN A 210 -22.82 9.83 3.04
C GLN A 210 -21.59 10.49 3.70
N PHE A 211 -20.45 10.57 3.03
CA PHE A 211 -19.30 11.33 3.52
C PHE A 211 -19.57 12.83 3.41
N THR A 212 -19.80 13.49 4.55
CA THR A 212 -20.26 14.88 4.58
C THR A 212 -19.18 15.91 4.25
N ASN A 213 -17.89 15.53 4.32
CA ASN A 213 -16.75 16.42 4.11
C ASN A 213 -15.87 16.02 2.92
N LEU A 214 -16.31 15.06 2.09
CA LEU A 214 -15.52 14.54 0.98
C LEU A 214 -15.34 15.59 -0.11
N LYS A 215 -14.08 15.95 -0.39
CA LYS A 215 -13.68 16.97 -1.38
C LYS A 215 -12.89 16.37 -2.53
N GLU A 216 -12.18 15.27 -2.28
CA GLU A 216 -11.37 14.58 -3.27
C GLU A 216 -11.77 13.12 -3.37
N PHE A 217 -12.02 12.66 -4.60
CA PHE A 217 -12.36 11.27 -4.85
C PHE A 217 -11.54 10.73 -6.02
N ALA A 218 -10.94 9.57 -5.81
CA ALA A 218 -10.24 8.84 -6.85
C ALA A 218 -10.84 7.44 -7.01
N VAL A 219 -11.19 7.08 -8.24
CA VAL A 219 -11.88 5.83 -8.55
C VAL A 219 -11.48 5.33 -9.93
N GLY A 220 -11.62 4.04 -10.18
CA GLY A 220 -11.37 3.46 -11.49
C GLY A 220 -10.44 2.26 -11.42
N GLY A 221 -9.74 1.96 -12.52
CA GLY A 221 -8.86 0.81 -12.61
C GLY A 221 -9.60 -0.50 -12.89
N PHE A 222 -10.83 -0.43 -13.41
CA PHE A 222 -11.65 -1.60 -13.69
C PHE A 222 -11.29 -2.23 -15.05
N PHE A 223 -10.13 -2.90 -15.13
CA PHE A 223 -9.61 -3.54 -16.36
C PHE A 223 -10.58 -4.53 -17.05
N LEU A 224 -11.67 -4.93 -16.38
CA LEU A 224 -12.61 -5.96 -16.81
C LEU A 224 -14.07 -5.46 -16.97
N MET A 225 -14.32 -4.15 -16.93
CA MET A 225 -15.69 -3.66 -17.13
C MET A 225 -16.13 -3.81 -18.58
N GLU A 226 -17.24 -4.53 -18.78
CA GLU A 226 -17.93 -4.58 -20.06
C GLU A 226 -18.38 -3.18 -20.51
N ARG A 227 -18.37 -2.93 -21.83
CA ARG A 227 -18.88 -1.68 -22.44
C ARG A 227 -20.33 -1.35 -22.01
N SER A 228 -21.12 -2.36 -21.63
CA SER A 228 -22.49 -2.24 -21.14
C SER A 228 -22.62 -1.44 -19.82
N GLN A 229 -21.52 -1.24 -19.08
CA GLN A 229 -21.49 -0.50 -17.82
C GLN A 229 -20.95 0.93 -17.98
N SER A 230 -20.93 1.46 -19.20
CA SER A 230 -20.52 2.85 -19.50
C SER A 230 -21.22 3.85 -18.58
N ASN A 231 -20.45 4.82 -18.08
CA ASN A 231 -20.89 5.95 -17.23
C ASN A 231 -21.61 5.62 -15.91
N LYS A 232 -21.82 4.37 -15.51
CA LYS A 232 -22.51 4.06 -14.24
C LYS A 232 -21.86 4.75 -13.04
N VAL A 233 -20.54 4.63 -12.93
CA VAL A 233 -19.74 5.32 -11.90
C VAL A 233 -19.90 6.83 -12.00
N ALA A 234 -19.90 7.39 -13.21
CA ALA A 234 -20.08 8.81 -13.45
C ALA A 234 -21.44 9.32 -12.96
N TYR A 235 -22.52 8.57 -13.22
CA TYR A 235 -23.86 8.91 -12.72
C TYR A 235 -23.95 8.79 -11.20
N GLN A 236 -23.31 7.80 -10.58
CA GLN A 236 -23.27 7.71 -9.12
C GLN A 236 -22.52 8.90 -8.50
N ILE A 237 -21.41 9.34 -9.11
CA ILE A 237 -20.69 10.54 -8.68
C ILE A 237 -21.59 11.77 -8.81
N ALA A 238 -22.19 11.98 -9.99
CA ALA A 238 -23.05 13.12 -10.27
C ALA A 238 -24.26 13.22 -9.32
N ASN A 239 -24.87 12.08 -8.98
CA ASN A 239 -26.07 12.03 -8.16
C ASN A 239 -25.81 12.15 -6.65
N ASN A 240 -24.58 11.93 -6.18
CA ASN A 240 -24.31 11.78 -4.75
C ASN A 240 -23.18 12.66 -4.22
N LEU A 241 -22.23 13.13 -5.05
CA LEU A 241 -20.99 13.80 -4.62
C LEU A 241 -20.95 15.29 -4.99
N HIS A 242 -21.98 16.04 -4.60
CA HIS A 242 -22.15 17.43 -5.02
C HIS A 242 -21.06 18.40 -4.49
N GLY A 243 -20.44 18.10 -3.35
CA GLY A 243 -19.38 18.94 -2.73
C GLY A 243 -17.96 18.65 -3.24
N LEU A 244 -17.83 17.81 -4.27
CA LEU A 244 -16.54 17.36 -4.77
C LEU A 244 -15.78 18.48 -5.49
N ARG A 245 -14.49 18.64 -5.19
CA ARG A 245 -13.60 19.66 -5.76
C ARG A 245 -12.52 19.09 -6.66
N LYS A 246 -12.12 17.85 -6.41
CA LYS A 246 -11.14 17.13 -7.22
C LYS A 246 -11.62 15.71 -7.47
N LEU A 247 -11.58 15.31 -8.74
CA LEU A 247 -11.95 13.97 -9.16
C LEU A 247 -10.79 13.36 -9.96
N GLU A 248 -10.40 12.14 -9.62
CA GLU A 248 -9.49 11.35 -10.44
C GLU A 248 -10.20 10.08 -10.92
N ILE A 249 -10.23 9.87 -12.23
CA ILE A 249 -10.84 8.69 -12.85
C ILE A 249 -9.77 7.93 -13.62
N TYR A 250 -9.58 6.67 -13.26
CA TYR A 250 -8.58 5.78 -13.85
C TYR A 250 -9.25 4.73 -14.73
N ASN A 251 -8.74 4.49 -15.93
CA ASN A 251 -9.10 3.37 -16.82
C ASN A 251 -10.61 3.06 -16.80
N SER A 252 -11.41 4.01 -17.28
CA SER A 252 -12.87 3.95 -17.24
C SER A 252 -13.47 3.94 -18.63
N THR A 253 -14.69 3.41 -18.75
CA THR A 253 -15.54 3.51 -19.94
C THR A 253 -16.22 4.86 -20.07
N LEU A 254 -15.72 5.90 -19.37
CA LEU A 254 -16.29 7.25 -19.38
C LEU A 254 -16.33 7.82 -20.79
N ASP A 255 -17.52 8.24 -21.21
CA ASP A 255 -17.74 8.96 -22.45
C ASP A 255 -18.17 10.42 -22.19
N ARG A 256 -18.48 11.13 -23.27
CA ARG A 256 -18.92 12.53 -23.23
C ARG A 256 -20.12 12.73 -22.29
N ASN A 257 -21.14 11.87 -22.34
CA ASN A 257 -22.35 12.02 -21.54
C ASN A 257 -22.08 11.81 -20.05
N GLY A 258 -21.22 10.84 -19.71
CA GLY A 258 -20.81 10.64 -18.32
C GLY A 258 -20.07 11.84 -17.75
N LEU A 259 -19.14 12.42 -18.53
CA LEU A 259 -18.41 13.60 -18.07
C LEU A 259 -19.32 14.82 -17.93
N MET A 260 -20.26 15.04 -18.87
CA MET A 260 -21.27 16.09 -18.76
C MET A 260 -22.14 15.92 -17.50
N ALA A 261 -22.58 14.70 -17.21
CA ALA A 261 -23.34 14.41 -15.99
C ALA A 261 -22.55 14.74 -14.72
N ILE A 262 -21.25 14.43 -14.67
CA ILE A 262 -20.37 14.80 -13.54
C ILE A 262 -20.30 16.33 -13.40
N LEU A 263 -20.10 17.06 -14.49
CA LEU A 263 -20.02 18.53 -14.47
C LEU A 263 -21.34 19.15 -13.96
N ASP A 264 -22.48 18.59 -14.37
CA ASP A 264 -23.79 19.07 -13.92
C ASP A 264 -24.10 18.70 -12.47
N GLY A 265 -23.65 17.53 -12.01
CA GLY A 265 -23.88 17.03 -10.66
C GLY A 265 -22.90 17.55 -9.60
N CYS A 266 -21.70 17.98 -10.00
CA CYS A 266 -20.63 18.43 -9.08
C CYS A 266 -20.26 19.89 -9.35
N PRO A 267 -21.07 20.87 -8.92
CA PRO A 267 -20.87 22.29 -9.26
C PRO A 267 -19.60 22.91 -8.67
N ASP A 268 -19.06 22.35 -7.58
CA ASP A 268 -17.85 22.84 -6.91
C ASP A 268 -16.54 22.24 -7.48
N LEU A 269 -16.65 21.45 -8.55
CA LEU A 269 -15.52 20.72 -9.12
C LEU A 269 -14.51 21.68 -9.75
N GLN A 270 -13.24 21.55 -9.38
CA GLN A 270 -12.16 22.44 -9.84
C GLN A 270 -11.14 21.72 -10.69
N ASN A 271 -10.90 20.43 -10.42
CA ASN A 271 -9.90 19.64 -11.11
C ASN A 271 -10.44 18.24 -11.43
N ILE A 272 -10.25 17.82 -12.68
CA ILE A 272 -10.52 16.45 -13.11
C ILE A 272 -9.23 15.88 -13.68
N TYR A 273 -8.81 14.73 -13.17
CA TYR A 273 -7.69 13.98 -13.70
C TYR A 273 -8.21 12.70 -14.33
N LEU A 274 -8.05 12.57 -15.64
CA LEU A 274 -8.44 11.38 -16.39
C LEU A 274 -7.19 10.61 -16.76
N ARG A 275 -7.10 9.34 -16.36
CA ARG A 275 -6.03 8.43 -16.79
C ARG A 275 -6.63 7.32 -17.63
N ASP A 276 -6.02 7.06 -18.79
CA ASP A 276 -6.42 5.97 -19.70
C ASP A 276 -7.90 6.01 -20.12
N PHE A 277 -8.35 7.15 -20.69
CA PHE A 277 -9.76 7.44 -21.04
C PHE A 277 -10.08 7.16 -22.52
N LYS A 278 -9.91 5.91 -22.96
CA LYS A 278 -9.96 5.50 -24.39
C LYS A 278 -11.21 5.89 -25.18
N PHE A 279 -12.34 6.16 -24.51
CA PHE A 279 -13.64 6.39 -25.14
C PHE A 279 -14.10 7.85 -25.13
N LEU A 280 -13.39 8.73 -24.40
CA LEU A 280 -13.78 10.12 -24.26
C LEU A 280 -13.17 10.96 -25.38
N LYS A 281 -14.03 11.59 -26.18
CA LYS A 281 -13.65 12.56 -27.20
C LYS A 281 -14.02 13.97 -26.73
N PHE A 282 -13.07 14.90 -26.85
CA PHE A 282 -13.29 16.32 -26.53
C PHE A 282 -13.81 17.06 -27.76
N GLU A 283 -15.08 16.84 -28.07
CA GLU A 283 -15.82 17.57 -29.11
C GLU A 283 -16.11 19.02 -28.67
N ASP A 284 -16.49 19.88 -29.62
CA ASP A 284 -16.57 21.33 -29.42
C ASP A 284 -17.50 21.75 -28.29
N ASP A 285 -18.59 21.02 -28.08
CA ASP A 285 -19.57 21.32 -27.05
C ASP A 285 -19.08 20.98 -25.64
N LEU A 286 -18.37 19.86 -25.47
CA LEU A 286 -17.70 19.51 -24.22
C LEU A 286 -16.56 20.51 -23.93
N LYS A 287 -15.78 20.91 -24.93
CA LYS A 287 -14.76 21.96 -24.79
C LYS A 287 -15.37 23.29 -24.37
N ALA A 288 -16.48 23.69 -25.01
CA ALA A 288 -17.20 24.90 -24.65
C ALA A 288 -17.73 24.84 -23.21
N ARG A 289 -18.26 23.70 -22.78
CA ARG A 289 -18.70 23.48 -21.40
C ARG A 289 -17.56 23.62 -20.40
N LEU A 290 -16.43 22.95 -20.64
CA LEU A 290 -15.25 23.02 -19.77
C LEU A 290 -14.69 24.44 -19.65
N ALA A 291 -14.68 25.20 -20.76
CA ALA A 291 -14.26 26.59 -20.76
C ALA A 291 -15.17 27.50 -19.91
N LEU A 292 -16.49 27.23 -19.90
CA LEU A 292 -17.46 27.99 -19.10
C LEU A 292 -17.35 27.70 -17.61
N ASP A 293 -17.23 26.42 -17.25
CA ASP A 293 -17.22 25.99 -15.84
C ASP A 293 -15.87 26.24 -15.16
N LYS A 294 -14.83 26.61 -15.92
CA LYS A 294 -13.45 26.85 -15.42
C LYS A 294 -12.87 25.64 -14.68
N VAL A 295 -13.36 24.44 -14.97
CA VAL A 295 -12.84 23.19 -14.42
C VAL A 295 -11.57 22.82 -15.15
N LYS A 296 -10.49 22.57 -14.40
CA LYS A 296 -9.22 22.14 -14.98
C LYS A 296 -9.23 20.64 -15.22
N VAL A 297 -9.47 20.25 -16.47
CA VAL A 297 -9.33 18.86 -16.89
C VAL A 297 -7.91 18.57 -17.37
N LYS A 298 -7.28 17.56 -16.77
CA LYS A 298 -5.97 17.04 -17.15
C LYS A 298 -6.07 15.57 -17.48
N CYS A 299 -5.40 15.19 -18.54
CA CYS A 299 -5.45 13.87 -19.12
C CYS A 299 -4.05 13.26 -19.08
N PHE A 300 -3.88 12.07 -18.50
CA PHE A 300 -2.62 11.33 -18.56
C PHE A 300 -2.71 10.26 -19.65
N ASP A 301 -1.82 10.36 -20.63
CA ASP A 301 -1.59 9.35 -21.64
C ASP A 301 -0.42 8.47 -21.19
N TYR A 302 -0.71 7.20 -20.90
CA TYR A 302 0.28 6.24 -20.42
C TYR A 302 1.34 5.91 -21.47
N TRP A 303 0.96 5.87 -22.75
CA TRP A 303 1.88 5.52 -23.84
C TRP A 303 2.85 6.64 -24.17
N LYS A 304 2.36 7.88 -24.12
CA LYS A 304 3.19 9.07 -24.32
C LYS A 304 3.89 9.54 -23.03
N VAL A 305 3.57 8.92 -21.88
CA VAL A 305 4.03 9.31 -20.53
C VAL A 305 3.88 10.82 -20.31
N LYS A 306 2.75 11.38 -20.77
CA LYS A 306 2.54 12.82 -20.84
C LYS A 306 1.20 13.18 -20.23
N THR A 307 1.19 14.26 -19.46
CA THR A 307 -0.04 14.94 -19.07
C THR A 307 -0.38 16.01 -20.10
N VAL A 308 -1.60 15.93 -20.63
CA VAL A 308 -2.19 16.91 -21.54
C VAL A 308 -3.20 17.75 -20.75
N ASP A 309 -3.08 19.07 -20.85
CA ASP A 309 -4.10 19.98 -20.30
C ASP A 309 -5.21 20.14 -21.34
N VAL A 310 -6.43 19.73 -20.99
CA VAL A 310 -7.59 19.82 -21.90
C VAL A 310 -8.05 21.27 -22.09
N ASN A 311 -7.58 22.17 -21.24
CA ASN A 311 -7.92 23.59 -21.32
C ASN A 311 -6.89 24.37 -22.14
N ASP A 312 -5.79 23.73 -22.59
CA ASP A 312 -4.83 24.37 -23.49
C ASP A 312 -5.36 24.32 -24.94
N PRO A 313 -5.69 25.48 -25.56
CA PRO A 313 -6.21 25.52 -26.92
C PRO A 313 -5.20 25.00 -27.98
N ASN A 314 -3.92 24.85 -27.61
CA ASN A 314 -2.87 24.32 -28.48
C ASN A 314 -2.52 22.86 -28.18
N ALA A 315 -3.20 22.21 -27.23
CA ALA A 315 -2.94 20.82 -26.93
C ALA A 315 -3.41 19.94 -28.10
N ASP A 316 -2.48 19.11 -28.58
CA ASP A 316 -2.75 18.08 -29.56
C ASP A 316 -3.45 16.91 -28.86
N TYR A 317 -4.74 16.72 -29.19
CA TYR A 317 -5.61 15.69 -28.63
C TYR A 317 -5.68 14.44 -29.52
N ASP A 318 -4.66 14.14 -30.33
CA ASP A 318 -4.62 12.86 -31.02
C ASP A 318 -4.20 11.74 -30.07
N CYS A 319 -5.19 11.18 -29.36
CA CYS A 319 -5.15 9.79 -28.91
C CYS A 319 -5.58 8.89 -30.08
N GLU A 320 -4.93 9.05 -31.24
CA GLU A 320 -4.99 8.02 -32.27
C GLU A 320 -4.22 6.79 -31.73
N ASP A 321 -4.75 5.59 -32.02
CA ASP A 321 -4.14 4.26 -31.73
C ASP A 321 -4.59 3.47 -30.50
N PHE A 322 -5.82 3.63 -30.00
CA PHE A 322 -6.42 2.57 -29.16
C PHE A 322 -7.23 1.51 -29.93
N TYR A 323 -7.57 1.73 -31.20
CA TYR A 323 -8.43 0.82 -31.96
C TYR A 323 -7.73 -0.47 -32.44
N ASN A 324 -6.40 -0.52 -32.50
CA ASN A 324 -5.69 -1.62 -33.18
C ASN A 324 -5.24 -2.79 -32.28
N TYR A 325 -5.41 -2.73 -30.95
CA TYR A 325 -4.93 -3.79 -30.05
C TYR A 325 -6.03 -4.66 -29.40
N CYS A 326 -7.30 -4.39 -29.65
CA CYS A 326 -8.41 -5.24 -29.17
C CYS A 326 -9.25 -5.85 -30.31
N LEU A 327 -8.77 -5.78 -31.57
CA LEU A 327 -9.41 -6.41 -32.74
C LEU A 327 -8.59 -7.58 -33.31
N HIS A 328 -7.63 -8.10 -32.54
CA HIS A 328 -6.93 -9.34 -32.86
C HIS A 328 -7.10 -10.32 -31.71
N ASP A 329 -8.31 -10.81 -31.54
CA ASP A 329 -8.58 -12.17 -31.06
C ASP A 329 -9.89 -12.58 -31.72
N ASP A 330 -9.74 -13.24 -32.88
CA ASP A 330 -10.79 -13.91 -33.66
C ASP A 330 -11.36 -15.14 -32.92
#